data_AF-A0A3C0VVL1-F1
#
_entry.id   AF-A0A3C0VVL1-F1
#
_cell.length_a   1.000
_cell.length_b   1.000
_cell.length_c   1.000
_cell.angle_alpha   90.00
_cell.angle_beta   90.00
_cell.angle_gamma   90.00
#
_symmetry.space_group_name_H-M   'P 1'
#
loop_
_entity.id
_entity.type
_entity.pdbx_description
1 polymer ?
#
loop_
_entity_poly.entity_id
_entity_poly.type
_entity_poly.pdbx_seq_one_letter_code
_entity_poly.pdbx_strand_id
1 'polypeptide(L)'
;DRDRLAKRILPRDVWTFHGLRPANRPERRLALAACWLSRPDFVPWLDDWVCQTETRPTPAAALLGHLTASDEYWSTHWTFRSGRFPKAQPLLGAGRLHDIAVNVILPWLYARASADDNTGLRQRVGERYFAWPKGQDNSRLRFVRQRLLGVRRISLRGAAAQQGLLQVQADFCNRTNALCDDCVFPDLVHRHSLEKR
;
A
#
# COMPACT_ATOMS: atom_id res chain seq x y z
N ASP A 1 -13.43 2.09 33.95
CA ASP A 1 -13.14 2.31 32.52
C ASP A 1 -13.11 1.08 31.62
N ARG A 2 -12.58 -0.09 32.04
CA ARG A 2 -12.58 -1.30 31.19
C ARG A 2 -13.97 -1.69 30.67
N ASP A 3 -15.00 -1.59 31.52
CA ASP A 3 -16.36 -1.99 31.16
C ASP A 3 -17.00 -1.06 30.12
N ARG A 4 -16.60 0.23 30.09
CA ARG A 4 -17.05 1.19 29.06
C ARG A 4 -16.52 0.84 27.67
N LEU A 5 -15.34 0.25 27.60
CA LEU A 5 -14.69 -0.14 26.35
C LEU A 5 -14.93 -1.60 25.97
N ALA A 6 -15.66 -2.39 26.77
CA ALA A 6 -15.84 -3.82 26.54
C ALA A 6 -16.36 -4.15 25.13
N LYS A 7 -17.30 -3.35 24.61
CA LYS A 7 -17.85 -3.48 23.24
C LYS A 7 -16.91 -3.01 22.12
N ARG A 8 -15.78 -2.40 22.46
CA ARG A 8 -14.75 -1.89 21.54
C ARG A 8 -13.48 -2.74 21.57
N ILE A 9 -13.42 -3.76 22.43
CA ILE A 9 -12.29 -4.69 22.48
C ILE A 9 -12.37 -5.58 21.25
N LEU A 10 -11.32 -5.56 20.43
CA LEU A 10 -11.18 -6.48 19.32
C LEU A 10 -10.99 -7.91 19.85
N PRO A 11 -11.75 -8.90 19.32
CA PRO A 11 -11.59 -10.31 19.66
C PRO A 11 -10.14 -10.81 19.53
N ARG A 12 -9.72 -11.79 20.34
CA ARG A 12 -8.31 -12.22 20.36
C ARG A 12 -7.85 -12.83 19.03
N ASP A 13 -8.75 -13.53 18.37
CA ASP A 13 -8.57 -14.24 17.09
C ASP A 13 -8.39 -13.30 15.89
N VAL A 14 -8.86 -12.05 15.96
CA VAL A 14 -8.58 -11.08 14.89
C VAL A 14 -7.11 -10.61 14.90
N TRP A 15 -6.37 -10.86 15.99
CA TRP A 15 -4.96 -10.50 16.08
C TRP A 15 -4.07 -11.62 15.55
N THR A 16 -3.33 -11.32 14.49
CA THR A 16 -2.25 -12.18 14.02
C THR A 16 -0.92 -11.67 14.52
N PHE A 17 -0.24 -12.46 15.36
CA PHE A 17 1.09 -12.12 15.90
C PHE A 17 2.22 -13.01 15.40
N HIS A 18 1.88 -14.16 14.80
CA HIS A 18 2.85 -15.10 14.26
C HIS A 18 3.54 -14.55 13.01
N GLY A 19 4.83 -14.81 12.85
CA GLY A 19 5.61 -14.41 11.66
C GLY A 19 5.84 -12.90 11.50
N LEU A 20 5.50 -12.08 12.50
CA LEU A 20 5.68 -10.63 12.44
C LEU A 20 7.02 -10.19 13.01
N ARG A 21 7.73 -9.32 12.26
CA ARG A 21 8.85 -8.57 12.82
C ARG A 21 8.34 -7.61 13.90
N PRO A 22 9.08 -7.38 15.00
CA PRO A 22 8.65 -6.49 16.09
C PRO A 22 8.20 -5.10 15.63
N ALA A 23 8.87 -4.52 14.64
CA ALA A 23 8.53 -3.22 14.07
C ALA A 23 7.19 -3.17 13.32
N ASN A 24 6.64 -4.32 12.92
CA ASN A 24 5.40 -4.43 12.16
C ASN A 24 4.21 -4.88 13.02
N ARG A 25 4.36 -4.90 14.33
CA ARG A 25 3.35 -5.42 15.23
C ARG A 25 2.05 -4.62 15.20
N PRO A 26 0.89 -5.28 15.37
CA PRO A 26 -0.41 -4.61 15.30
C PRO A 26 -0.57 -3.43 16.26
N GLU A 27 0.02 -3.52 17.45
CA GLU A 27 -0.06 -2.46 18.47
C GLU A 27 0.56 -1.15 17.97
N ARG A 28 1.71 -1.21 17.28
CA ARG A 28 2.35 -0.03 16.68
C ARG A 28 1.57 0.54 15.51
N ARG A 29 0.91 -0.32 14.73
CA ARG A 29 0.06 0.11 13.61
C ARG A 29 -1.17 0.85 14.11
N LEU A 30 -1.74 0.41 15.24
CA LEU A 30 -2.82 1.13 15.89
C LEU A 30 -2.36 2.46 16.46
N ALA A 31 -1.17 2.52 17.07
CA ALA A 31 -0.59 3.79 17.51
C ALA A 31 -0.41 4.76 16.33
N LEU A 32 0.09 4.27 15.19
CA LEU A 32 0.22 5.06 13.97
C LEU A 32 -1.14 5.59 13.48
N ALA A 33 -2.15 4.72 13.43
CA ALA A 33 -3.50 5.12 13.05
C ALA A 33 -4.08 6.16 14.03
N ALA A 34 -3.85 6.01 15.34
CA ALA A 34 -4.24 7.00 16.33
C ALA A 34 -3.55 8.35 16.09
N CYS A 35 -2.25 8.37 15.77
CA CYS A 35 -1.56 9.61 15.39
C CYS A 35 -2.19 10.29 14.17
N TRP A 36 -2.64 9.53 13.17
CA TRP A 36 -3.35 10.09 12.01
C TRP A 36 -4.74 10.61 12.37
N LEU A 37 -5.50 9.86 13.18
CA LEU A 37 -6.85 10.25 13.60
C LEU A 37 -6.85 11.47 14.53
N SER A 38 -5.78 11.69 15.29
CA SER A 38 -5.62 12.86 16.15
C SER A 38 -5.30 14.14 15.39
N ARG A 39 -5.13 14.09 14.06
CA ARG A 39 -4.82 15.24 13.20
C ARG A 39 -6.06 15.65 12.41
N PRO A 40 -6.76 16.73 12.81
CA PRO A 40 -7.99 17.16 12.13
C PRO A 40 -7.77 17.51 10.64
N ASP A 41 -6.55 17.92 10.30
CA ASP A 41 -6.11 18.27 8.95
C ASP A 41 -5.70 17.07 8.09
N PHE A 42 -5.68 15.85 8.61
CA PHE A 42 -5.12 14.69 7.89
C PHE A 42 -5.84 14.43 6.55
N VAL A 43 -7.18 14.37 6.57
CA VAL A 43 -7.96 14.16 5.35
C VAL A 43 -7.98 15.41 4.45
N PRO A 44 -8.26 16.63 4.98
CA PRO A 44 -8.15 17.85 4.17
C PRO A 44 -6.81 17.99 3.46
N TRP A 45 -5.70 17.66 4.13
CA TRP A 45 -4.38 17.71 3.51
C TRP A 45 -4.24 16.73 2.34
N LEU A 46 -4.82 15.53 2.42
CA LEU A 46 -4.79 14.57 1.30
C LEU A 46 -5.53 15.11 0.07
N ASP A 47 -6.62 15.84 0.29
CA ASP A 47 -7.44 16.44 -0.76
C ASP A 47 -6.71 17.61 -1.44
N ASP A 48 -6.00 18.42 -0.66
CA ASP A 48 -5.12 19.45 -1.20
C ASP A 48 -3.93 18.83 -1.94
N TRP A 49 -3.30 17.81 -1.34
CA TRP A 49 -2.11 17.14 -1.87
C TRP A 49 -2.33 16.51 -3.23
N VAL A 50 -3.44 15.80 -3.42
CA VAL A 50 -3.75 15.18 -4.73
C VAL A 50 -3.89 16.25 -5.82
N CYS A 51 -4.27 17.46 -5.42
CA CYS A 51 -4.44 18.60 -6.32
C CYS A 51 -3.18 19.42 -6.61
N GLN A 52 -2.07 19.18 -5.89
CA GLN A 52 -0.82 19.91 -6.08
C GLN A 52 -0.22 19.67 -7.48
N THR A 53 0.58 20.59 -7.98
CA THR A 53 1.40 20.35 -9.18
C THR A 53 2.65 19.55 -8.82
N GLU A 54 3.37 19.02 -9.81
CA GLU A 54 4.65 18.35 -9.54
C GLU A 54 5.70 19.36 -9.08
N THR A 55 5.94 19.41 -7.78
CA THR A 55 6.94 20.26 -7.13
C THR A 55 7.96 19.40 -6.37
N ARG A 56 8.94 20.05 -5.73
CA ARG A 56 9.84 19.40 -4.75
C ARG A 56 9.35 19.72 -3.33
N PRO A 57 9.26 18.73 -2.42
CA PRO A 57 9.48 17.29 -2.63
C PRO A 57 8.43 16.70 -3.57
N THR A 58 8.77 15.60 -4.27
CA THR A 58 7.84 14.96 -5.20
C THR A 58 6.53 14.59 -4.49
N PRO A 59 5.39 14.52 -5.18
CA PRO A 59 4.11 14.17 -4.55
C PRO A 59 4.19 12.88 -3.74
N ALA A 60 4.92 11.87 -4.22
CA ALA A 60 5.12 10.62 -3.49
C ALA A 60 5.91 10.83 -2.19
N ALA A 61 7.00 11.59 -2.23
CA ALA A 61 7.79 11.91 -1.03
C ALA A 61 6.99 12.76 -0.03
N ALA A 62 6.20 13.72 -0.51
CA ALA A 62 5.33 14.54 0.32
C ALA A 62 4.30 13.67 1.08
N LEU A 63 3.62 12.76 0.39
CA LEU A 63 2.67 11.84 1.04
C LEU A 63 3.37 10.91 2.04
N LEU A 64 4.50 10.31 1.68
CA LEU A 64 5.23 9.43 2.60
C LEU A 64 5.73 10.18 3.86
N GLY A 65 6.15 11.44 3.69
CA GLY A 65 6.47 12.32 4.81
C GLY A 65 5.26 12.59 5.69
N HIS A 66 4.12 12.92 5.09
CA HIS A 66 2.87 13.18 5.82
C HIS A 66 2.32 11.95 6.56
N LEU A 67 2.50 10.75 6.00
CA LEU A 67 2.11 9.48 6.63
C LEU A 67 3.07 9.07 7.76
N THR A 68 4.29 9.60 7.79
CA THR A 68 5.24 9.29 8.86
C THR A 68 4.76 9.93 10.16
N ALA A 69 4.66 9.12 11.22
CA ALA A 69 4.34 9.59 12.56
C ALA A 69 5.39 9.15 13.57
N SER A 70 5.51 9.94 14.63
CA SER A 70 6.28 9.65 15.83
C SER A 70 5.35 9.76 17.03
N ASP A 71 5.61 8.94 18.04
CA ASP A 71 4.93 8.96 19.32
C ASP A 71 5.97 8.77 20.43
N GLU A 72 5.79 9.42 21.58
CA GLU A 72 6.77 9.41 22.66
C GLU A 72 7.11 7.99 23.15
N TYR A 73 6.08 7.17 23.36
CA TYR A 73 6.24 5.81 23.85
C TYR A 73 6.64 4.87 22.71
N TRP A 74 5.85 4.84 21.64
CA TRP A 74 5.99 3.89 20.55
C TRP A 74 7.23 4.14 19.70
N SER A 75 7.78 5.35 19.65
CA SER A 75 9.06 5.55 18.97
C SER A 75 10.22 4.82 19.65
N THR A 76 10.08 4.39 20.91
CA THR A 76 11.15 3.69 21.65
C THR A 76 10.77 2.30 22.17
N HIS A 77 9.57 1.78 21.87
CA HIS A 77 9.10 0.48 22.35
C HIS A 77 8.43 -0.34 21.23
N TRP A 78 8.73 -1.64 21.14
CA TRP A 78 8.04 -2.52 20.18
C TRP A 78 6.67 -2.98 20.70
N THR A 79 6.56 -3.21 22.00
CA THR A 79 5.34 -3.64 22.69
C THR A 79 5.25 -2.95 24.05
N PHE A 80 4.10 -3.08 24.72
CA PHE A 80 3.93 -2.58 26.10
C PHE A 80 4.88 -3.21 27.14
N ARG A 81 5.54 -4.33 26.79
CA ARG A 81 6.45 -5.08 27.69
C ARG A 81 7.89 -5.11 27.20
N SER A 82 8.19 -4.52 26.04
CA SER A 82 9.56 -4.47 25.53
C SER A 82 10.38 -3.46 26.32
N GLY A 83 11.69 -3.69 26.45
CA GLY A 83 12.60 -2.64 26.89
C GLY A 83 12.66 -1.47 25.90
N ARG A 84 13.11 -0.31 26.40
CA ARG A 84 13.29 0.91 25.61
C ARG A 84 14.49 0.78 24.67
N PHE A 85 14.35 1.22 23.42
CA PHE A 85 15.49 1.35 22.50
C PHE A 85 16.28 2.63 22.77
N PRO A 86 17.62 2.62 22.57
CA PRO A 86 18.43 3.82 22.74
C PRO A 86 18.07 4.94 21.75
N LYS A 87 17.65 4.59 20.53
CA LYS A 87 17.33 5.53 19.46
C LYS A 87 15.87 5.40 19.03
N ALA A 88 15.17 6.53 18.97
CA ALA A 88 13.82 6.61 18.44
C ALA A 88 13.73 6.06 17.01
N GLN A 89 12.69 5.27 16.75
CA GLN A 89 12.40 4.63 15.47
C GLN A 89 11.00 5.06 14.99
N PRO A 90 10.78 5.20 13.67
CA PRO A 90 9.45 5.50 13.15
C PRO A 90 8.46 4.40 13.52
N LEU A 91 7.18 4.76 13.70
CA LEU A 91 6.14 3.80 14.06
C LEU A 91 5.98 2.68 13.03
N LEU A 92 6.19 3.02 11.76
CA LEU A 92 6.17 2.11 10.63
C LEU A 92 7.25 2.48 9.61
N GLY A 93 7.96 1.48 9.07
CA GLY A 93 9.05 1.70 8.13
C GLY A 93 8.58 2.19 6.76
N ALA A 94 9.44 2.92 6.05
CA ALA A 94 9.13 3.55 4.76
C ALA A 94 8.55 2.60 3.70
N GLY A 95 9.03 1.36 3.61
CA GLY A 95 8.49 0.37 2.68
C GLY A 95 7.02 0.01 2.97
N ARG A 96 6.61 -0.01 4.25
CA ARG A 96 5.23 -0.26 4.63
C ARG A 96 4.34 0.98 4.47
N LEU A 97 4.88 2.18 4.66
CA LEU A 97 4.18 3.41 4.31
C LEU A 97 3.93 3.50 2.80
N HIS A 98 4.90 3.06 2.00
CA HIS A 98 4.74 2.92 0.54
C HIS A 98 3.63 1.92 0.20
N ASP A 99 3.62 0.74 0.83
CA ASP A 99 2.52 -0.23 0.67
C ASP A 99 1.15 0.38 1.02
N ILE A 100 1.06 1.17 2.10
CA ILE A 100 -0.18 1.86 2.51
C ILE A 100 -0.61 2.90 1.47
N ALA A 101 0.33 3.69 0.95
CA ALA A 101 0.01 4.70 -0.05
C ALA A 101 -0.60 4.07 -1.32
N VAL A 102 0.03 3.00 -1.84
CA VAL A 102 -0.38 2.35 -3.09
C VAL A 102 -1.62 1.48 -2.92
N ASN A 103 -1.73 0.73 -1.81
CA ASN A 103 -2.80 -0.25 -1.65
C ASN A 103 -4.01 0.29 -0.89
N VAL A 104 -3.89 1.43 -0.19
CA VAL A 104 -4.95 1.96 0.68
C VAL A 104 -5.28 3.40 0.33
N ILE A 105 -4.34 4.34 0.48
CA ILE A 105 -4.64 5.77 0.36
C ILE A 105 -5.08 6.15 -1.05
N LEU A 106 -4.31 5.79 -2.08
CA LEU A 106 -4.64 6.12 -3.47
C LEU A 106 -5.95 5.45 -3.92
N PRO A 107 -6.19 4.13 -3.69
CA PRO A 107 -7.48 3.52 -3.98
C PRO A 107 -8.66 4.15 -3.22
N TRP A 108 -8.46 4.51 -1.96
CA TRP A 108 -9.49 5.18 -1.16
C TRP A 108 -9.83 6.57 -1.70
N LEU A 109 -8.83 7.37 -2.09
CA LEU A 109 -9.05 8.67 -2.74
C LEU A 109 -9.80 8.51 -4.07
N TYR A 110 -9.44 7.49 -4.86
CA TYR A 110 -10.15 7.18 -6.11
C TYR A 110 -11.61 6.80 -5.86
N ALA A 111 -11.87 5.98 -4.85
CA ALA A 111 -13.22 5.56 -4.47
C ALA A 111 -14.07 6.74 -3.99
N ARG A 112 -13.51 7.64 -3.15
CA ARG A 112 -14.18 8.88 -2.74
C ARG A 112 -14.53 9.76 -3.93
N ALA A 113 -13.54 10.04 -4.79
CA ALA A 113 -13.76 10.85 -5.99
C ALA A 113 -14.79 10.22 -6.93
N SER A 114 -14.92 8.89 -6.95
CA SER A 114 -15.94 8.18 -7.71
C SER A 114 -17.34 8.31 -7.10
N ALA A 115 -17.45 8.23 -5.77
CA ALA A 115 -18.70 8.39 -5.06
C ALA A 115 -19.27 9.82 -5.20
N ASP A 116 -18.39 10.81 -5.27
CA ASP A 116 -18.76 12.23 -5.47
C ASP A 116 -18.93 12.62 -6.95
N ASP A 117 -18.84 11.64 -7.87
CA ASP A 117 -18.80 11.80 -9.33
C ASP A 117 -17.78 12.84 -9.85
N ASN A 118 -16.73 13.10 -9.07
CA ASN A 118 -15.71 14.08 -9.39
C ASN A 118 -14.69 13.49 -10.37
N THR A 119 -14.97 13.62 -11.67
CA THR A 119 -14.13 13.13 -12.77
C THR A 119 -12.71 13.70 -12.74
N GLY A 120 -12.55 15.00 -12.48
CA GLY A 120 -11.25 15.67 -12.43
C GLY A 120 -10.38 15.13 -11.29
N LEU A 121 -10.96 14.91 -10.11
CA LEU A 121 -10.26 14.33 -8.98
C LEU A 121 -9.89 12.86 -9.23
N ARG A 122 -10.79 12.06 -9.80
CA ARG A 122 -10.51 10.67 -10.21
C ARG A 122 -9.32 10.60 -11.16
N GLN A 123 -9.29 11.48 -12.17
CA GLN A 123 -8.18 11.55 -13.12
C GLN A 123 -6.86 11.87 -12.41
N ARG A 124 -6.85 12.89 -11.54
CA ARG A 124 -5.65 13.27 -10.77
C ARG A 124 -5.15 12.14 -9.88
N VAL A 125 -6.03 11.44 -9.16
CA VAL A 125 -5.65 10.25 -8.37
C VAL A 125 -5.04 9.17 -9.28
N GLY A 126 -5.63 8.93 -10.45
CA GLY A 126 -5.11 8.01 -11.45
C GLY A 126 -3.70 8.39 -11.91
N GLU A 127 -3.47 9.65 -12.27
CA GLU A 127 -2.17 10.18 -12.64
C GLU A 127 -1.14 9.94 -11.52
N ARG A 128 -1.50 10.24 -10.26
CA ARG A 128 -0.65 9.95 -9.09
C ARG A 128 -0.32 8.47 -8.95
N TYR A 129 -1.32 7.60 -9.14
CA TYR A 129 -1.15 6.15 -9.02
C TYR A 129 -0.20 5.59 -10.10
N PHE A 130 -0.38 5.98 -11.35
CA PHE A 130 0.46 5.53 -12.45
C PHE A 130 1.88 6.12 -12.41
N ALA A 131 2.05 7.34 -11.88
CA ALA A 131 3.35 7.97 -11.66
C ALA A 131 4.07 7.46 -10.38
N TRP A 132 3.39 6.69 -9.52
CA TRP A 132 3.94 6.29 -8.23
C TRP A 132 5.20 5.42 -8.37
N PRO A 133 6.31 5.75 -7.68
CA PRO A 133 7.57 5.04 -7.83
C PRO A 133 7.45 3.58 -7.40
N LYS A 134 8.21 2.70 -8.05
CA LYS A 134 8.22 1.27 -7.70
C LYS A 134 8.58 1.04 -6.23
N GLY A 135 7.85 0.13 -5.60
CA GLY A 135 8.12 -0.35 -4.24
C GLY A 135 9.17 -1.47 -4.23
N GLN A 136 9.32 -2.10 -3.06
CA GLN A 136 10.21 -3.24 -2.89
C GLN A 136 9.68 -4.47 -3.65
N ASP A 137 10.59 -5.23 -4.26
CA ASP A 137 10.24 -6.53 -4.83
C ASP A 137 9.98 -7.55 -3.71
N ASN A 138 9.01 -8.44 -3.93
CA ASN A 138 8.71 -9.56 -3.05
C ASN A 138 8.77 -10.90 -3.81
N SER A 139 8.72 -12.02 -3.09
CA SER A 139 8.79 -13.36 -3.70
C SER A 139 7.70 -13.61 -4.75
N ARG A 140 6.48 -13.13 -4.49
CA ARG A 140 5.35 -13.25 -5.43
C ARG A 140 5.61 -12.48 -6.71
N LEU A 141 6.04 -11.23 -6.61
CA LEU A 141 6.36 -10.40 -7.77
C LEU A 141 7.51 -10.99 -8.58
N ARG A 142 8.56 -11.51 -7.92
CA ARG A 142 9.67 -12.21 -8.61
C ARG A 142 9.18 -13.45 -9.36
N PHE A 143 8.33 -14.27 -8.71
CA PHE A 143 7.73 -15.45 -9.33
C PHE A 143 6.95 -15.08 -10.59
N VAL A 144 6.05 -14.10 -10.52
CA VAL A 144 5.22 -13.69 -11.66
C VAL A 144 6.07 -13.14 -12.80
N ARG A 145 7.06 -12.30 -12.49
CA ARG A 145 7.98 -11.77 -13.50
C ARG A 145 8.72 -12.90 -14.21
N GLN A 146 9.25 -13.86 -13.47
CA GLN A 146 9.92 -15.02 -14.06
C GLN A 146 8.96 -15.85 -14.91
N ARG A 147 7.73 -16.05 -14.45
CA ARG A 147 6.73 -16.86 -15.14
C ARG A 147 6.23 -16.22 -16.43
N LEU A 148 6.00 -14.91 -16.44
CA LEU A 148 5.44 -14.20 -17.61
C LEU A 148 6.51 -13.70 -18.58
N LEU A 149 7.70 -13.35 -18.07
CA LEU A 149 8.74 -12.68 -18.87
C LEU A 149 9.97 -13.56 -19.09
N GLY A 150 10.03 -14.73 -18.45
CA GLY A 150 11.16 -15.64 -18.52
C GLY A 150 12.46 -14.97 -18.09
N VAL A 151 13.51 -15.15 -18.89
CA VAL A 151 14.83 -14.54 -18.68
C VAL A 151 14.89 -13.05 -19.04
N ARG A 152 13.86 -12.51 -19.72
CA ARG A 152 13.86 -11.10 -20.14
C ARG A 152 13.58 -10.21 -18.93
N ARG A 153 14.57 -9.41 -18.55
CA ARG A 153 14.44 -8.42 -17.48
C ARG A 153 13.71 -7.17 -18.00
N ILE A 154 12.39 -7.24 -18.13
CA ILE A 154 11.60 -6.02 -18.33
C ILE A 154 11.59 -5.25 -17.02
N SER A 155 11.97 -3.98 -17.09
CA SER A 155 11.92 -3.05 -15.96
C SER A 155 10.48 -2.59 -15.75
N LEU A 156 9.94 -2.81 -14.55
CA LEU A 156 8.65 -2.27 -14.15
C LEU A 156 8.84 -0.80 -13.79
N ARG A 157 8.14 0.08 -14.51
CA ARG A 157 8.34 1.55 -14.44
C ARG A 157 7.81 2.19 -13.16
N GLY A 158 6.92 1.53 -12.43
CA GLY A 158 6.30 2.09 -11.22
C GLY A 158 5.51 1.06 -10.42
N ALA A 159 4.92 1.50 -9.30
CA ALA A 159 4.14 0.63 -8.42
C ALA A 159 2.88 0.10 -9.09
N ALA A 160 2.21 0.89 -9.93
CA ALA A 160 1.05 0.43 -10.70
C ALA A 160 1.36 -0.80 -11.56
N ALA A 161 2.53 -0.83 -12.22
CA ALA A 161 2.96 -1.99 -12.99
C ALA A 161 3.26 -3.22 -12.11
N GLN A 162 3.81 -3.01 -10.91
CA GLN A 162 4.00 -4.08 -9.93
C GLN A 162 2.65 -4.65 -9.46
N GLN A 163 1.67 -3.79 -9.16
CA GLN A 163 0.32 -4.20 -8.77
C GLN A 163 -0.40 -4.94 -9.90
N GLY A 164 -0.29 -4.46 -11.14
CA GLY A 164 -0.85 -5.14 -12.31
C GLY A 164 -0.33 -6.57 -12.45
N LEU A 165 0.97 -6.81 -12.24
CA LEU A 165 1.52 -8.18 -12.26
C LEU A 165 0.98 -9.03 -11.11
N LEU A 166 0.86 -8.47 -9.90
CA LEU A 166 0.27 -9.20 -8.77
C LEU A 166 -1.20 -9.55 -9.03
N GLN A 167 -1.94 -8.68 -9.72
CA GLN A 167 -3.32 -8.94 -10.14
C GLN A 167 -3.38 -10.07 -11.18
N VAL A 168 -2.52 -10.04 -12.20
CA VAL A 168 -2.40 -11.15 -13.18
C VAL A 168 -2.11 -12.48 -12.48
N GLN A 169 -1.27 -12.48 -11.45
CA GLN A 169 -1.01 -13.68 -10.66
C GLN A 169 -2.29 -14.20 -9.99
N ALA A 170 -3.03 -13.30 -9.35
CA ALA A 170 -4.20 -13.64 -8.56
C ALA A 170 -5.33 -14.17 -9.45
N ASP A 171 -5.52 -13.55 -10.61
CA ASP A 171 -6.61 -13.86 -11.53
C ASP A 171 -6.30 -15.08 -12.39
N PHE A 172 -5.04 -15.27 -12.79
CA PHE A 172 -4.65 -16.31 -13.75
C PHE A 172 -3.61 -17.28 -13.19
N CYS A 173 -2.39 -16.83 -12.86
CA CYS A 173 -1.28 -17.76 -12.59
C CYS A 173 -1.52 -18.71 -11.41
N ASN A 174 -2.29 -18.30 -10.40
CA ASN A 174 -2.65 -19.14 -9.25
C ASN A 174 -3.70 -20.21 -9.59
N ARG A 175 -4.40 -20.07 -10.73
CA ARG A 175 -5.46 -20.97 -11.18
C ARG A 175 -4.99 -21.93 -12.27
N THR A 176 -3.72 -21.87 -12.66
CA THR A 176 -3.16 -22.69 -13.74
C THR A 176 -1.92 -23.45 -13.30
N ASN A 177 -1.72 -24.64 -13.86
CA ASN A 177 -0.55 -25.48 -13.65
C ASN A 177 0.76 -24.77 -14.07
N ALA A 178 1.93 -25.33 -13.74
CA ALA A 178 3.22 -24.69 -14.00
C ALA A 178 3.52 -24.43 -15.50
N LEU A 179 2.89 -25.16 -16.40
CA LEU A 179 3.05 -25.04 -17.86
C LEU A 179 2.11 -23.97 -18.46
N CYS A 180 1.19 -23.42 -17.66
CA CYS A 180 0.15 -22.49 -18.11
C CYS A 180 -0.83 -23.11 -19.11
N ASP A 181 -1.03 -24.44 -19.09
CA ASP A 181 -1.98 -25.10 -19.98
C ASP A 181 -3.39 -24.53 -19.78
N ASP A 182 -4.08 -24.26 -20.88
CA ASP A 182 -5.43 -23.66 -20.91
C ASP A 182 -5.56 -22.30 -20.19
N CYS A 183 -4.44 -21.60 -19.96
CA CYS A 183 -4.47 -20.24 -19.43
C CYS A 183 -5.01 -19.26 -20.47
N VAL A 184 -6.12 -18.58 -20.18
CA VAL A 184 -6.74 -17.59 -21.09
C VAL A 184 -6.03 -16.23 -21.12
N PHE A 185 -5.03 -16.00 -20.24
CA PHE A 185 -4.35 -14.70 -20.14
C PHE A 185 -3.61 -14.28 -21.42
N PRO A 186 -2.81 -15.15 -22.09
CA PRO A 186 -2.14 -14.78 -23.33
C PRO A 186 -3.12 -14.34 -24.43
N ASP A 187 -4.22 -15.06 -24.61
CA ASP A 187 -5.26 -14.72 -25.59
C ASP A 187 -5.97 -13.41 -25.27
N LEU A 188 -6.22 -13.14 -23.98
CA LEU A 188 -6.76 -11.86 -23.52
C LEU A 188 -5.83 -10.69 -23.89
N VAL A 189 -4.53 -10.85 -23.63
CA VAL A 189 -3.52 -9.83 -24.00
C VAL A 189 -3.43 -9.65 -25.51
N HIS A 190 -3.48 -10.75 -26.28
CA HIS A 190 -3.46 -10.69 -27.73
C HIS A 190 -4.64 -9.89 -28.29
N ARG A 191 -5.87 -10.21 -27.87
CA ARG A 191 -7.08 -9.46 -28.28
C ARG A 191 -7.00 -7.98 -27.94
N HIS A 192 -6.63 -7.64 -26.71
CA HIS A 192 -6.47 -6.25 -26.28
C HIS A 192 -5.41 -5.49 -27.08
N SER A 193 -4.36 -6.17 -27.54
CA SER A 193 -3.30 -5.56 -28.37
C SER A 193 -3.74 -5.26 -29.80
N LEU A 194 -4.76 -5.97 -30.30
CA LEU A 194 -5.35 -5.76 -31.62
C LEU A 194 -6.40 -4.64 -31.58
N GLU A 195 -7.21 -4.55 -30.52
CA GLU A 195 -8.21 -3.50 -30.33
C GLU A 195 -7.60 -2.09 -30.13
N LYS A 196 -6.33 -2.01 -29.75
CA LYS A 196 -5.60 -0.76 -29.55
C LYS A 196 -4.80 -0.26 -30.76
N ARG A 197 -4.76 -1.03 -31.85
CA ARG A 197 -4.18 -0.58 -33.13
C ARG A 197 -5.26 0.00 -34.01
#